data_AF-C3YTY5-F1
#
_entry.id   AF-C3YTY5-F1
#
_cell.length_a   1.000
_cell.length_b   1.000
_cell.length_c   1.000
_cell.angle_alpha   90.00
_cell.angle_beta   90.00
_cell.angle_gamma   90.00
#
_symmetry.space_group_name_H-M   'P 1'
#
loop_
_entity.id
_entity.type
_entity.pdbx_description
1 polymer ?
#
loop_
_entity_poly.entity_id
_entity_poly.type
_entity_poly.pdbx_seq_one_letter_code
_entity_poly.pdbx_strand_id
1 'polypeptide(L)'
;PWWYVDLQSSRAVSHVTIVNRADCCQERINPFKVHVSSDTNILSSPTCGVEHSFAAGQTEMTISCGGIRGRYVGVHLPGSDRILSLCEVEVFQVSGDD
;
A
#
# COMPACT_ATOMS: atom_id res chain seq x y z
N PRO A 1 -2.70 -4.58 -11.87
CA PRO A 1 -3.97 -4.22 -11.18
C PRO A 1 -3.67 -3.37 -9.96
N TRP A 2 -4.65 -2.63 -9.46
CA TRP A 2 -4.48 -1.80 -8.27
C TRP A 2 -5.77 -1.76 -7.46
N TRP A 3 -5.62 -1.41 -6.18
CA TRP A 3 -6.68 -1.06 -5.26
C TRP A 3 -6.28 0.23 -4.54
N TYR A 4 -7.24 1.06 -4.13
CA TYR A 4 -6.98 2.18 -3.23
C TYR A 4 -8.12 2.38 -2.23
N VAL A 5 -7.79 3.04 -1.13
CA VAL A 5 -8.74 3.59 -0.17
C VAL A 5 -8.75 5.12 -0.23
N ASP A 6 -9.94 5.72 -0.12
CA ASP A 6 -10.13 7.16 0.05
C ASP A 6 -10.21 7.50 1.55
N LEU A 7 -9.19 8.19 2.07
CA LEU A 7 -9.11 8.64 3.46
C LEU A 7 -10.06 9.82 3.78
N GLN A 8 -10.90 10.23 2.82
CA GLN A 8 -11.86 11.35 2.86
C GLN A 8 -11.21 12.74 2.94
N SER A 9 -9.94 12.83 3.33
CA SER A 9 -9.19 14.07 3.52
C SER A 9 -7.70 13.82 3.35
N SER A 10 -6.93 14.85 3.00
CA SER A 10 -5.48 14.73 2.87
C SER A 10 -4.83 14.55 4.25
N ARG A 11 -4.14 13.42 4.44
CA ARG A 11 -3.41 13.05 5.67
C ARG A 11 -1.92 12.86 5.38
N ALA A 12 -1.08 13.15 6.36
CA ALA A 12 0.33 12.74 6.34
C ALA A 12 0.42 11.28 6.75
N VAL A 13 0.68 10.39 5.79
CA VAL A 13 0.72 8.94 6.02
C VAL A 13 2.06 8.56 6.64
N SER A 14 2.05 8.04 7.87
CA SER A 14 3.27 7.57 8.55
C SER A 14 3.73 6.25 7.97
N HIS A 15 2.83 5.27 7.95
CA HIS A 15 3.09 3.91 7.49
C HIS A 15 1.78 3.22 7.10
N VAL A 16 1.92 2.14 6.32
CA VAL A 16 0.83 1.28 5.89
C VAL A 16 1.17 -0.15 6.28
N THR A 17 0.24 -0.86 6.90
CA THR A 17 0.37 -2.31 7.15
C THR A 17 -0.49 -3.06 6.13
N ILE A 18 0.12 -4.01 5.44
CA ILE A 18 -0.56 -4.88 4.47
C ILE A 18 -0.56 -6.30 5.00
N VAL A 19 -1.75 -6.89 5.07
CA VAL A 19 -1.95 -8.30 5.37
C VAL A 19 -2.24 -9.04 4.06
N ASN A 20 -1.30 -9.91 3.67
CA ASN A 20 -1.41 -10.75 2.49
C ASN A 20 -2.32 -11.96 2.75
N ARG A 21 -2.80 -12.57 1.69
CA ARG A 21 -3.50 -13.87 1.73
C ARG A 21 -2.61 -14.93 2.40
N ALA A 22 -3.20 -15.77 3.25
CA ALA A 22 -2.43 -16.74 4.05
C ALA A 22 -2.66 -18.22 3.66
N ASP A 23 -3.80 -18.57 3.05
CA ASP A 23 -4.23 -19.95 2.78
C ASP A 23 -3.60 -20.57 1.52
N CYS A 24 -3.22 -19.76 0.54
CA CYS A 24 -2.44 -20.16 -0.64
C CYS A 24 -1.91 -18.92 -1.36
N CYS A 25 -1.06 -19.14 -2.36
CA CYS A 25 -0.88 -18.20 -3.46
C CYS A 25 -0.27 -16.86 -3.03
N GLN A 26 0.48 -16.88 -1.91
CA GLN A 26 1.02 -15.70 -1.25
C GLN A 26 2.02 -14.96 -2.14
N GLU A 27 2.66 -15.67 -3.08
CA GLU A 27 3.59 -15.13 -4.06
C GLU A 27 2.94 -14.16 -5.04
N ARG A 28 1.61 -14.22 -5.25
CA ARG A 28 0.91 -13.42 -6.28
C ARG A 28 1.00 -11.92 -6.06
N ILE A 29 1.10 -11.47 -4.80
CA ILE A 29 1.25 -10.04 -4.49
C ILE A 29 2.64 -9.53 -4.88
N ASN A 30 3.65 -10.40 -4.98
CA ASN A 30 5.01 -9.98 -5.26
C ASN A 30 5.27 -9.80 -6.77
N PRO A 31 5.96 -8.73 -7.19
CA PRO A 31 6.22 -7.52 -6.42
C PRO A 31 5.02 -6.55 -6.43
N PHE A 32 5.00 -5.62 -5.48
CA PHE A 32 3.98 -4.56 -5.37
C PHE A 32 4.57 -3.20 -4.95
N LYS A 33 3.79 -2.13 -5.17
CA LYS A 33 4.10 -0.75 -4.77
C LYS A 33 2.96 -0.18 -3.94
N VAL A 34 3.30 0.67 -2.97
CA VAL A 34 2.32 1.45 -2.19
C VAL A 34 2.44 2.91 -2.62
N HIS A 35 1.34 3.51 -3.05
CA HIS A 35 1.25 4.90 -3.49
C HIS A 35 0.47 5.73 -2.48
N VAL A 36 0.88 6.99 -2.30
CA VAL A 36 0.09 8.01 -1.60
C VAL A 36 -0.19 9.13 -2.60
N SER A 37 -1.47 9.43 -2.83
CA SER A 37 -1.91 10.32 -3.89
C SER A 37 -2.90 11.36 -3.41
N SER A 38 -2.89 12.53 -4.04
CA SER A 38 -3.95 13.55 -3.91
C SER A 38 -5.13 13.29 -4.86
N ASP A 39 -4.95 12.47 -5.90
CA ASP A 39 -5.91 12.22 -6.96
C ASP A 39 -6.27 10.72 -7.07
N THR A 40 -7.35 10.42 -7.77
CA THR A 40 -7.78 9.02 -7.99
C THR A 40 -6.86 8.26 -8.95
N ASN A 41 -6.05 8.97 -9.76
CA ASN A 41 -5.01 8.36 -10.57
C ASN A 41 -3.73 8.13 -9.76
N ILE A 42 -3.74 7.09 -8.94
CA ILE A 42 -2.64 6.78 -8.01
C ILE A 42 -1.32 6.42 -8.71
N LEU A 43 -1.36 5.94 -9.97
CA LEU A 43 -0.20 5.30 -10.61
C LEU A 43 0.94 6.27 -10.93
N SER A 44 0.63 7.57 -11.06
CA SER A 44 1.62 8.65 -11.26
C SER A 44 2.08 9.30 -9.95
N SER A 45 1.64 8.77 -8.80
CA SER A 45 1.85 9.40 -7.49
C SER A 45 3.08 8.85 -6.76
N PRO A 46 3.66 9.61 -5.81
CA PRO A 46 4.77 9.14 -4.98
C PRO A 46 4.49 7.80 -4.30
N THR A 47 5.54 6.99 -4.14
CA THR A 47 5.47 5.70 -3.46
C THR A 47 6.04 5.77 -2.05
N CYS A 48 5.49 4.95 -1.15
CA CYS A 48 6.10 4.65 0.14
C CYS A 48 7.34 3.77 -0.09
N GLY A 49 8.50 4.40 -0.26
CA GLY A 49 9.74 3.71 -0.59
C GLY A 49 9.75 3.17 -2.03
N VAL A 50 10.41 2.03 -2.21
CA VAL A 50 10.59 1.35 -3.50
C VAL A 50 9.53 0.25 -3.69
N GLU A 51 9.79 -0.68 -4.59
CA GLU A 51 9.00 -1.90 -4.74
C GLU A 51 9.22 -2.87 -3.57
N HIS A 52 8.14 -3.49 -3.11
CA HIS A 52 8.12 -4.37 -1.94
C HIS A 52 7.82 -5.81 -2.36
N SER A 53 8.28 -6.76 -1.54
CA SER A 53 7.99 -8.18 -1.72
C SER A 53 7.98 -8.90 -0.38
N PHE A 54 6.92 -9.65 -0.10
CA PHE A 54 6.83 -10.54 1.05
C PHE A 54 7.87 -11.65 0.94
N ALA A 55 8.59 -11.91 2.03
CA ALA A 55 9.41 -13.11 2.13
C ALA A 55 8.54 -14.37 2.24
N ALA A 56 9.13 -15.54 1.98
CA ALA A 56 8.42 -16.82 2.14
C ALA A 56 7.92 -16.98 3.59
N GLY A 57 6.63 -17.29 3.75
CA GLY A 57 5.98 -17.43 5.06
C GLY A 57 5.60 -16.11 5.74
N GLN A 58 5.98 -14.95 5.19
CA GLN A 58 5.55 -13.65 5.71
C GLN A 58 4.13 -13.35 5.21
N THR A 59 3.21 -13.05 6.14
CA THR A 59 1.81 -12.70 5.84
C THR A 59 1.48 -11.25 6.13
N GLU A 60 2.35 -10.53 6.82
CA GLU A 60 2.15 -9.13 7.21
C GLU A 60 3.42 -8.31 6.96
N MET A 61 3.25 -7.09 6.46
CA MET A 61 4.35 -6.16 6.23
C MET A 61 3.92 -4.72 6.54
N THR A 62 4.70 -4.04 7.38
CA THR A 62 4.57 -2.60 7.62
C THR A 62 5.57 -1.83 6.76
N ILE A 63 5.07 -0.86 6.01
CA ILE A 63 5.81 -0.05 5.05
C ILE A 63 5.79 1.40 5.50
N SER A 64 6.97 1.96 5.76
CA SER A 64 7.10 3.39 6.07
C SER A 64 6.82 4.24 4.84
N CYS A 65 5.98 5.26 5.02
CA CYS A 65 5.63 6.24 4.00
C CYS A 65 6.28 7.60 4.26
N GLY A 66 7.04 7.77 5.34
CA GLY A 66 7.83 8.98 5.60
C GLY A 66 7.01 10.28 5.71
N GLY A 67 5.70 10.19 5.99
CA GLY A 67 4.83 11.36 6.12
C GLY A 67 4.34 11.94 4.79
N ILE A 68 4.44 11.20 3.67
CA ILE A 68 3.87 11.65 2.38
C ILE A 68 2.40 12.05 2.59
N ARG A 69 2.04 13.24 2.12
CA ARG A 69 0.68 13.76 2.24
C ARG A 69 -0.17 13.38 1.03
N GLY A 70 -1.33 12.79 1.28
CA GLY A 70 -2.30 12.43 0.24
C GLY A 70 -3.66 12.07 0.81
N ARG A 71 -4.66 12.00 -0.07
CA ARG A 71 -6.03 11.58 0.26
C ARG A 71 -6.26 10.10 -0.03
N TYR A 72 -5.57 9.54 -1.01
CA TYR A 72 -5.71 8.15 -1.42
C TYR A 72 -4.44 7.38 -1.10
N VAL A 73 -4.60 6.16 -0.60
CA VAL A 73 -3.50 5.21 -0.42
C VAL A 73 -3.82 3.98 -1.26
N GLY A 74 -2.88 3.60 -2.14
CA GLY A 74 -3.12 2.56 -3.13
C GLY A 74 -2.04 1.48 -3.13
N VAL A 75 -2.46 0.24 -3.32
CA VAL A 75 -1.57 -0.90 -3.57
C VAL A 75 -1.65 -1.26 -5.04
N HIS A 76 -0.51 -1.26 -5.71
CA HIS A 76 -0.40 -1.49 -7.14
C HIS A 76 0.53 -2.68 -7.41
N LEU A 77 0.06 -3.63 -8.23
CA LEU A 77 0.88 -4.69 -8.82
C LEU A 77 1.32 -4.28 -10.23
N PRO A 78 2.60 -3.98 -10.46
CA PRO A 78 3.13 -3.72 -11.79
C PRO A 78 3.05 -4.98 -12.68
N GLY A 79 2.93 -4.76 -13.98
CA GLY A 79 2.84 -5.80 -15.00
C GLY A 79 1.40 -6.14 -15.42
N SER A 80 1.31 -6.96 -16.47
CA SER A 80 0.05 -7.41 -17.08
C SER A 80 -0.41 -8.74 -16.49
N ASP A 81 -1.72 -9.02 -16.58
CA ASP A 81 -2.33 -10.32 -16.21
C ASP A 81 -2.05 -10.82 -14.78
N ARG A 82 -1.82 -9.87 -13.87
CA ARG A 82 -1.62 -10.10 -12.44
C ARG A 82 -2.96 -10.10 -11.68
N ILE A 83 -3.01 -10.80 -10.55
CA ILE A 83 -4.16 -10.81 -9.62
C ILE A 83 -3.72 -10.20 -8.30
N LEU A 84 -4.44 -9.16 -7.85
CA LEU A 84 -4.26 -8.56 -6.52
C LEU A 84 -5.27 -9.15 -5.54
N SER A 85 -4.78 -9.65 -4.40
CA SER A 85 -5.59 -10.10 -3.28
C SER A 85 -5.00 -9.50 -2.02
N LEU A 86 -5.83 -8.81 -1.24
CA LEU A 86 -5.47 -8.15 0.00
C LEU A 86 -6.45 -8.64 1.06
N CYS A 87 -5.94 -9.08 2.21
CA CYS A 87 -6.80 -9.43 3.34
C CYS A 87 -7.17 -8.18 4.12
N GLU A 88 -6.17 -7.35 4.44
CA GLU A 88 -6.35 -6.10 5.17
C GLU A 88 -5.32 -5.06 4.69
N VAL A 89 -5.71 -3.78 4.71
CA VAL A 89 -4.80 -2.66 4.51
C VAL A 89 -5.10 -1.60 5.57
N GLU A 90 -4.17 -1.42 6.51
CA GLU A 90 -4.28 -0.43 7.55
C GLU A 90 -3.40 0.78 7.22
N VAL A 91 -3.97 1.98 7.32
CA VAL A 91 -3.27 3.23 7.04
C VAL A 91 -3.15 4.05 8.31
N PHE A 92 -1.92 4.36 8.69
CA PHE A 92 -1.62 5.16 9.87
C PHE A 92 -1.13 6.54 9.47
N GLN A 93 -1.57 7.56 10.21
CA GLN A 93 -1.12 8.94 10.03
C GLN A 93 -0.02 9.28 11.03
N VAL A 94 0.81 10.26 10.69
CA VAL A 94 1.72 10.88 11.66
C VAL A 94 0.87 11.48 12.77
N SER A 95 1.04 11.02 14.01
CA SER A 95 0.47 11.68 15.19
C SER A 95 1.17 13.03 15.35
N GLY A 96 0.41 14.11 15.27
CA GLY A 96 0.86 15.37 15.84
C GLY A 96 0.80 15.23 17.36
N ASP A 97 1.90 15.51 18.06
CA ASP A 97 1.79 15.90 19.46
C ASP A 97 1.04 17.24 19.46
N ASP A 98 -0.27 17.22 19.72
CA ASP A 98 -1.06 18.44 19.99
C ASP A 98 -0.54 19.16 21.24
#